data_AF-A0A6N7H1K6-F1
#
_entry.id   AF-A0A6N7H1K6-F1
#
_cell.length_a   1.000
_cell.length_b   1.000
_cell.length_c   1.000
_cell.angle_alpha   90.00
_cell.angle_beta   90.00
_cell.angle_gamma   90.00
#
_symmetry.space_group_name_H-M   'P 1'
#
loop_
_entity.id
_entity.type
_entity.pdbx_description
1 polymer ?
#
loop_
_entity_poly.entity_id
_entity_poly.type
_entity_poly.pdbx_seq_one_letter_code
_entity_poly.pdbx_strand_id
1 'polypeptide(L)'
;MSSNDCSHCGEPIPKGARACSYCGAPVPVQRRSAFILVAALVALGLVAVAVAALLFSGRVPNQEGTVVDQRAGESDDFGWLETALKQCDEQAAKDRKGLHYLVVPLVDEPRDEPGWRRISINDIGNAILINSEDMLAGLRRKALRISTDEYVFSARNELTRDVLTWKPSTGVRKFVINDATGIEQFKIQFQSNDASRAIKWGATFTRQEGNCYWVNAILRH
;
A
#
# COMPACT_ATOMS: atom_id res chain seq x y z
N MET A 1 -50.96 45.11 4.04
CA MET A 1 -51.61 43.79 4.18
C MET A 1 -50.60 42.87 4.83
N SER A 2 -50.86 42.47 6.07
CA SER A 2 -49.96 41.64 6.84
C SER A 2 -50.08 40.19 6.37
N SER A 3 -49.00 39.41 6.49
CA SER A 3 -48.94 38.00 6.04
C SER A 3 -49.97 37.04 6.70
N ASN A 4 -50.84 37.55 7.57
CA ASN A 4 -51.84 36.79 8.31
C ASN A 4 -53.29 37.23 8.02
N ASP A 5 -53.51 38.13 7.05
CA ASP A 5 -54.86 38.60 6.70
C ASP A 5 -55.46 37.69 5.61
N CYS A 6 -56.76 37.44 5.66
CA CYS A 6 -57.46 36.65 4.66
C CYS A 6 -57.44 37.35 3.30
N SER A 7 -56.94 36.67 2.28
CA SER A 7 -56.88 37.21 0.91
C SER A 7 -58.24 37.48 0.27
N HIS A 8 -59.33 36.96 0.86
CA HIS A 8 -60.70 37.15 0.35
C HIS A 8 -61.48 38.27 1.05
N CYS A 9 -61.37 38.42 2.37
CA CYS A 9 -62.15 39.41 3.13
C CYS A 9 -61.32 40.40 3.94
N GLY A 10 -59.99 40.24 4.00
CA GLY A 10 -59.09 41.14 4.72
C GLY A 10 -59.03 40.94 6.23
N GLU A 11 -59.82 40.03 6.81
CA GLU A 11 -59.81 39.77 8.26
C GLU A 11 -58.63 38.88 8.70
N PRO A 12 -58.08 39.07 9.91
CA PRO A 12 -56.94 38.31 10.39
C PRO A 12 -57.30 36.84 10.63
N ILE A 13 -56.45 35.94 10.15
CA ILE A 13 -56.61 34.50 10.28
C ILE A 13 -55.80 34.02 11.50
N PRO A 14 -56.41 33.28 12.45
CA PRO A 14 -55.67 32.67 13.54
C PRO A 14 -54.68 31.62 13.00
N LYS A 15 -53.46 31.59 13.57
CA LYS A 15 -52.38 30.71 13.13
C LYS A 15 -52.84 29.24 13.09
N GLY A 16 -52.67 28.58 11.95
CA GLY A 16 -52.99 27.16 11.77
C GLY A 16 -54.44 26.86 11.40
N ALA A 17 -55.30 27.87 11.22
CA ALA A 17 -56.65 27.65 10.70
C ALA A 17 -56.63 27.17 9.25
N ARG A 18 -57.48 26.19 8.93
CA ARG A 18 -57.61 25.64 7.56
C ARG A 18 -58.56 26.44 6.67
N ALA A 19 -59.42 27.26 7.27
CA ALA A 19 -60.34 28.17 6.59
C ALA A 19 -60.56 29.45 7.43
N CYS A 20 -60.94 30.55 6.80
CA CYS A 20 -61.31 31.78 7.48
C CYS A 20 -62.65 31.61 8.22
N SER A 21 -62.69 31.97 9.50
CA SER A 21 -63.90 31.85 10.33
C SER A 21 -65.02 32.82 9.93
N TYR A 22 -64.70 33.92 9.24
CA TYR A 22 -65.66 34.95 8.84
C TYR A 22 -66.30 34.68 7.48
N CYS A 23 -65.51 34.29 6.48
CA CYS A 23 -66.00 34.10 5.10
C CYS A 23 -65.96 32.65 4.62
N GLY A 24 -65.38 31.73 5.38
CA GLY A 24 -65.28 30.30 5.02
C GLY A 24 -64.23 29.96 3.97
N ALA A 25 -63.47 30.93 3.45
CA ALA A 25 -62.48 30.68 2.41
C ALA A 25 -61.32 29.78 2.91
N PRO A 26 -60.87 28.78 2.13
CA PRO A 26 -59.78 27.89 2.51
C PRO A 26 -58.43 28.62 2.51
N VAL A 27 -57.57 28.28 3.47
CA VAL A 27 -56.22 28.86 3.60
C VAL A 27 -55.19 27.85 3.06
N PRO A 28 -54.34 28.23 2.08
CA PRO A 28 -53.33 27.33 1.53
C PRO A 28 -52.24 27.03 2.57
N VAL A 29 -52.14 25.78 3.00
CA VAL A 29 -51.06 25.29 3.89
C VAL A 29 -49.74 25.27 3.11
N GLN A 30 -48.83 26.21 3.40
CA GLN A 30 -47.45 26.13 2.92
C GLN A 30 -46.72 24.94 3.56
N ARG A 31 -46.67 23.79 2.87
CA ARG A 31 -45.78 22.66 3.21
C ARG A 31 -44.32 23.08 3.01
N ARG A 32 -43.64 23.50 4.09
CA ARG A 32 -42.19 23.76 4.08
C ARG A 32 -41.40 22.45 4.34
N SER A 33 -40.93 21.87 3.24
CA SER A 33 -39.58 21.29 3.02
C SER A 33 -38.89 20.48 4.14
N ALA A 34 -38.95 19.13 4.02
CA ALA A 34 -38.20 18.16 4.82
C ALA A 34 -37.06 17.45 4.03
N PHE A 35 -36.40 18.14 3.09
CA PHE A 35 -35.40 17.52 2.20
C PHE A 35 -33.93 17.92 2.46
N ILE A 36 -33.64 18.79 3.44
CA ILE A 36 -32.29 19.34 3.62
C ILE A 36 -31.40 18.47 4.52
N LEU A 37 -31.96 17.64 5.41
CA LEU A 37 -31.14 16.88 6.39
C LEU A 37 -30.43 15.65 5.79
N VAL A 38 -30.93 15.06 4.70
CA VAL A 38 -30.33 13.84 4.11
C VAL A 38 -29.07 14.16 3.29
N ALA A 39 -29.04 15.29 2.59
CA ALA A 39 -27.90 15.68 1.77
C ALA A 39 -26.64 16.00 2.60
N ALA A 40 -26.82 16.58 3.79
CA ALA A 40 -25.71 16.93 4.69
C ALA A 40 -25.01 15.68 5.27
N LEU A 41 -25.76 14.61 5.57
CA LEU A 41 -25.19 13.36 6.08
C LEU A 41 -24.41 12.58 5.01
N VAL A 42 -24.87 12.59 3.76
CA VAL A 42 -24.14 11.96 2.64
C VAL A 42 -22.84 12.73 2.34
N ALA A 43 -22.88 14.06 2.38
CA ALA A 43 -21.68 14.88 2.18
C ALA A 43 -20.63 14.67 3.29
N LEU A 44 -21.04 14.62 4.56
CA LEU A 44 -20.15 14.32 5.68
C LEU A 44 -19.57 12.90 5.61
N GLY A 45 -20.37 11.92 5.21
CA GLY A 45 -19.91 10.55 5.00
C GLY A 45 -18.84 10.46 3.90
N LEU A 46 -19.04 11.15 2.77
CA LEU A 46 -18.07 11.18 1.67
C LEU A 46 -16.77 11.89 2.06
N VAL A 47 -16.85 12.97 2.84
CA VAL A 47 -15.65 13.66 3.36
C VAL A 47 -14.89 12.76 4.34
N ALA A 48 -15.58 12.05 5.23
CA ALA A 48 -14.94 11.11 6.16
C ALA A 48 -14.24 9.95 5.43
N VAL A 49 -14.86 9.41 4.37
CA VAL A 49 -14.26 8.36 3.53
C VAL A 49 -13.06 8.90 2.74
N ALA A 50 -13.12 10.14 2.22
CA ALA A 50 -11.99 10.75 1.53
C ALA A 50 -10.82 11.07 2.47
N VAL A 51 -11.09 11.56 3.68
CA VAL A 51 -10.06 11.82 4.70
C VAL A 51 -9.45 10.50 5.20
N ALA A 52 -10.25 9.46 5.42
CA ALA A 52 -9.73 8.14 5.72
C ALA A 52 -8.89 7.61 4.56
N ALA A 53 -9.35 7.71 3.31
CA ALA A 53 -8.56 7.30 2.14
C ALA A 53 -7.23 8.07 2.03
N LEU A 54 -7.17 9.35 2.41
CA LEU A 54 -5.94 10.14 2.45
C LEU A 54 -5.03 9.81 3.65
N LEU A 55 -5.58 9.36 4.78
CA LEU A 55 -4.79 8.91 5.94
C LEU A 55 -4.29 7.46 5.78
N PHE A 56 -4.98 6.63 5.00
CA PHE A 56 -4.68 5.21 4.79
C PHE A 56 -4.05 4.89 3.42
N SER A 57 -3.96 5.85 2.50
CA SER A 57 -3.08 5.70 1.33
C SER A 57 -1.65 5.74 1.87
N GLY A 58 -1.00 4.57 1.85
CA GLY A 58 0.14 4.23 2.70
C GLY A 58 1.16 5.35 2.84
N ARG A 59 1.62 5.58 4.08
CA ARG A 59 2.80 6.39 4.33
C ARG A 59 3.90 5.85 3.43
N VAL A 60 4.22 6.56 2.35
CA VAL A 60 5.46 6.37 1.62
C VAL A 60 6.51 6.97 2.55
N PRO A 61 7.28 6.19 3.33
CA PRO A 61 8.46 6.72 3.95
C PRO A 61 9.26 7.48 2.90
N ASN A 62 9.64 8.71 3.20
CA ASN A 62 10.56 9.49 2.37
C ASN A 62 11.99 8.90 2.39
N GLN A 63 12.12 7.62 2.74
CA GLN A 63 13.34 6.87 2.85
C GLN A 63 13.62 6.20 1.51
N GLU A 64 14.79 6.47 0.97
CA GLU A 64 15.35 5.76 -0.16
C GLU A 64 16.04 4.48 0.32
N GLY A 65 15.98 3.44 -0.51
CA GLY A 65 16.83 2.27 -0.29
C GLY A 65 18.30 2.66 -0.45
N THR A 66 19.17 2.16 0.43
CA THR A 66 20.61 2.39 0.29
C THR A 66 21.15 1.56 -0.88
N VAL A 67 21.87 2.20 -1.79
CA VAL A 67 22.54 1.56 -2.93
C VAL A 67 23.65 0.66 -2.41
N VAL A 68 23.68 -0.59 -2.88
CA VAL A 68 24.69 -1.59 -2.45
C VAL A 68 25.88 -1.62 -3.40
N ASP A 69 25.62 -1.61 -4.72
CA ASP A 69 26.63 -1.40 -5.75
C ASP A 69 25.93 -0.90 -7.04
N GLN A 70 26.57 0.00 -7.76
CA GLN A 70 26.13 0.48 -9.08
C GLN A 70 26.58 -0.43 -10.23
N ARG A 71 27.52 -1.36 -9.98
CA ARG A 71 28.10 -2.28 -10.98
C ARG A 71 27.31 -3.59 -11.17
N ALA A 72 26.10 -3.67 -10.60
CA ALA A 72 25.25 -4.85 -10.67
C ALA A 72 24.82 -5.14 -12.12
N GLY A 73 25.67 -5.86 -12.87
CA GLY A 73 25.45 -6.21 -14.27
C GLY A 73 26.70 -6.51 -15.10
N GLU A 74 27.91 -6.11 -14.65
CA GLU A 74 29.14 -6.23 -15.47
C GLU A 74 30.17 -7.23 -14.97
N SER A 75 30.04 -7.75 -13.74
CA SER A 75 30.97 -8.72 -13.17
C SER A 75 30.35 -10.11 -13.11
N ASP A 76 30.99 -11.09 -13.76
CA ASP A 76 30.68 -12.52 -13.60
C ASP A 76 31.08 -13.05 -12.20
N ASP A 77 31.83 -12.26 -11.43
CA ASP A 77 32.14 -12.52 -10.03
C ASP A 77 31.14 -11.76 -9.13
N PHE A 78 30.22 -12.51 -8.52
CA PHE A 78 29.20 -12.01 -7.59
C PHE A 78 29.69 -11.91 -6.14
N GLY A 79 31.01 -11.94 -5.89
CA GLY A 79 31.57 -11.81 -4.54
C GLY A 79 31.18 -10.51 -3.81
N TRP A 80 30.88 -9.44 -4.54
CA TRP A 80 30.34 -8.21 -3.96
C TRP A 80 28.94 -8.42 -3.36
N LEU A 81 28.10 -9.26 -3.97
CA LEU A 81 26.76 -9.55 -3.50
C LEU A 81 26.79 -10.47 -2.28
N GLU A 82 27.68 -11.46 -2.27
CA GLU A 82 27.98 -12.28 -1.08
C GLU A 82 28.43 -11.41 0.10
N THR A 83 29.32 -10.45 -0.18
CA THR A 83 29.74 -9.46 0.82
C THR A 83 28.57 -8.62 1.31
N ALA A 84 27.67 -8.19 0.42
CA ALA A 84 26.50 -7.42 0.79
C ALA A 84 25.50 -8.19 1.66
N LEU A 85 25.27 -9.47 1.36
CA LEU A 85 24.45 -10.39 2.16
C LEU A 85 25.01 -10.48 3.59
N LYS A 86 26.29 -10.79 3.71
CA LYS A 86 27.00 -10.86 5.00
C LYS A 86 26.94 -9.55 5.77
N GLN A 87 27.21 -8.43 5.11
CA GLN A 87 27.13 -7.11 5.74
C GLN A 87 25.72 -6.77 6.20
N CYS A 88 24.67 -7.24 5.50
CA CYS A 88 23.31 -7.04 5.94
C CYS A 88 23.03 -7.77 7.25
N ASP A 89 23.48 -9.03 7.37
CA ASP A 89 23.35 -9.80 8.61
C ASP A 89 24.12 -9.15 9.76
N GLU A 90 25.36 -8.72 9.52
CA GLU A 90 26.16 -8.03 10.53
C GLU A 90 25.51 -6.73 11.01
N GLN A 91 24.88 -5.98 10.09
CA GLN A 91 24.17 -4.76 10.43
C GLN A 91 22.91 -5.07 11.26
N ALA A 92 22.12 -6.06 10.84
CA ALA A 92 20.93 -6.48 11.56
C ALA A 92 21.26 -7.01 12.96
N ALA A 93 22.34 -7.79 13.10
CA ALA A 93 22.77 -8.32 14.40
C ALA A 93 23.17 -7.22 15.39
N LYS A 94 23.72 -6.10 14.89
CA LYS A 94 24.06 -4.90 15.69
C LYS A 94 22.83 -4.06 16.02
N ASP A 95 21.91 -3.92 15.07
CA ASP A 95 20.66 -3.17 15.22
C ASP A 95 19.45 -4.11 15.32
N ARG A 96 19.31 -4.76 16.48
CA ARG A 96 18.25 -5.75 16.75
C ARG A 96 16.85 -5.14 16.79
N LYS A 97 16.72 -3.82 16.97
CA LYS A 97 15.43 -3.13 16.95
C LYS A 97 14.95 -2.84 15.54
N GLY A 98 15.87 -2.78 14.58
CA GLY A 98 15.55 -2.63 13.17
C GLY A 98 14.94 -3.88 12.53
N LEU A 99 14.33 -3.68 11.37
CA LEU A 99 13.98 -4.72 10.41
C LEU A 99 14.70 -4.41 9.09
N HIS A 100 15.67 -5.26 8.77
CA HIS A 100 16.62 -5.03 7.67
C HIS A 100 16.31 -5.94 6.50
N TYR A 101 16.31 -5.38 5.29
CA TYR A 101 16.09 -6.10 4.04
C TYR A 101 17.26 -5.85 3.11
N LEU A 102 17.73 -6.91 2.45
CA LEU A 102 18.55 -6.80 1.25
C LEU A 102 17.73 -7.34 0.08
N VAL A 103 17.28 -6.45 -0.79
CA VAL A 103 16.45 -6.79 -1.94
C VAL A 103 17.34 -6.94 -3.17
N VAL A 104 17.28 -8.12 -3.79
CA VAL A 104 17.97 -8.44 -5.03
C VAL A 104 16.90 -8.72 -6.08
N PRO A 105 16.58 -7.75 -6.95
CA PRO A 105 15.65 -7.98 -8.05
C PRO A 105 16.36 -8.79 -9.13
N LEU A 106 15.72 -9.86 -9.58
CA LEU A 106 16.25 -10.82 -10.53
C LEU A 106 15.26 -10.95 -11.67
N VAL A 107 15.76 -11.41 -12.81
CA VAL A 107 14.93 -11.80 -13.95
C VAL A 107 15.57 -13.06 -14.52
N ASP A 108 14.72 -14.01 -14.90
CA ASP A 108 15.11 -15.29 -15.45
C ASP A 108 15.08 -15.27 -16.98
N GLU A 109 15.72 -16.27 -17.59
CA GLU A 109 15.42 -16.58 -18.97
C GLU A 109 14.05 -17.27 -19.06
N PRO A 110 13.18 -16.95 -20.05
CA PRO A 110 11.81 -17.47 -20.12
C PRO A 110 11.66 -19.00 -20.08
N ARG A 111 12.73 -19.76 -20.38
CA ARG A 111 12.72 -21.22 -20.40
C ARG A 111 12.91 -21.85 -19.01
N ASP A 112 13.36 -21.07 -18.03
CA ASP A 112 13.73 -21.58 -16.71
C ASP A 112 12.63 -21.38 -15.63
N GLU A 113 11.58 -20.62 -15.93
CA GLU A 113 10.49 -20.28 -14.98
C GLU A 113 9.92 -21.52 -14.24
N PRO A 114 9.62 -22.67 -14.90
CA PRO A 114 9.10 -23.84 -14.20
C PRO A 114 10.11 -24.44 -13.19
N GLY A 115 11.41 -24.27 -13.44
CA GLY A 115 12.47 -24.67 -12.53
C GLY A 115 12.43 -23.84 -11.25
N TRP A 116 12.38 -22.51 -11.39
CA TRP A 116 12.40 -21.58 -10.27
C TRP A 116 11.16 -21.69 -9.36
N ARG A 117 9.98 -21.95 -9.94
CA ARG A 117 8.75 -22.16 -9.14
C ARG A 117 8.85 -23.36 -8.19
N ARG A 118 9.55 -24.43 -8.57
CA ARG A 118 9.67 -25.64 -7.73
C ARG A 118 10.53 -25.43 -6.49
N ILE A 119 11.45 -24.47 -6.54
CA ILE A 119 12.35 -24.12 -5.43
C ILE A 119 11.97 -22.79 -4.77
N SER A 120 10.80 -22.24 -5.13
CA SER A 120 10.35 -20.98 -4.54
C SER A 120 10.01 -21.17 -3.08
N ILE A 121 10.52 -20.24 -2.25
CA ILE A 121 10.14 -20.17 -0.83
C ILE A 121 8.88 -19.34 -0.61
N ASN A 122 8.49 -18.51 -1.57
CA ASN A 122 7.30 -17.67 -1.50
C ASN A 122 6.93 -17.11 -2.89
N ASP A 123 5.64 -17.17 -3.24
CA ASP A 123 5.07 -16.51 -4.40
C ASP A 123 4.47 -15.15 -4.00
N ILE A 124 4.99 -14.05 -4.56
CA ILE A 124 4.57 -12.68 -4.24
C ILE A 124 4.03 -12.02 -5.51
N GLY A 125 2.85 -12.43 -5.96
CA GLY A 125 2.18 -11.84 -7.11
C GLY A 125 3.04 -11.86 -8.39
N ASN A 126 3.67 -10.72 -8.69
CA ASN A 126 4.58 -10.50 -9.81
C ASN A 126 6.02 -10.99 -9.57
N ALA A 127 6.34 -11.58 -8.42
CA ALA A 127 7.66 -12.13 -8.13
C ALA A 127 7.60 -13.51 -7.49
N ILE A 128 8.68 -14.28 -7.66
CA ILE A 128 8.97 -15.47 -6.83
C ILE A 128 10.22 -15.21 -6.00
N LEU A 129 10.16 -15.62 -4.74
CA LEU A 129 11.32 -15.59 -3.86
C LEU A 129 12.03 -16.93 -3.89
N ILE A 130 13.36 -16.86 -3.90
CA ILE A 130 14.26 -18.01 -3.83
C ILE A 130 15.33 -17.79 -2.76
N ASN A 131 15.99 -18.87 -2.34
CA ASN A 131 17.08 -18.80 -1.38
C ASN A 131 18.32 -18.12 -2.00
N SER A 132 19.19 -17.58 -1.15
CA SER A 132 20.41 -16.91 -1.64
C SER A 132 21.38 -17.86 -2.33
N GLU A 133 21.44 -19.13 -1.90
CA GLU A 133 22.26 -20.15 -2.57
C GLU A 133 21.79 -20.38 -4.02
N ASP A 134 20.48 -20.61 -4.22
CA ASP A 134 19.87 -20.80 -5.53
C ASP A 134 20.03 -19.55 -6.42
N MET A 135 19.88 -18.36 -5.85
CA MET A 135 20.11 -17.10 -6.54
C MET A 135 21.57 -17.00 -7.02
N LEU A 136 22.55 -17.17 -6.13
CA LEU A 136 23.97 -17.05 -6.47
C LEU A 136 24.37 -18.11 -7.51
N ALA A 137 23.86 -19.33 -7.38
CA ALA A 137 24.07 -20.38 -8.37
C ALA A 137 23.45 -20.01 -9.73
N GLY A 138 22.24 -19.45 -9.74
CA GLY A 138 21.54 -18.96 -10.93
C GLY A 138 22.29 -17.83 -11.63
N LEU A 139 22.81 -16.87 -10.86
CA LEU A 139 23.62 -15.76 -11.35
C LEU A 139 24.93 -16.24 -11.97
N ARG A 140 25.69 -17.11 -11.28
CA ARG A 140 26.97 -17.66 -11.79
C ARG A 140 26.81 -18.48 -13.06
N ARG A 141 25.70 -19.22 -13.19
CA ARG A 141 25.39 -19.99 -14.41
C ARG A 141 24.68 -19.19 -15.50
N LYS A 142 24.46 -17.89 -15.29
CA LYS A 142 23.75 -16.97 -16.19
C LYS A 142 22.28 -17.34 -16.47
N ALA A 143 21.67 -18.17 -15.62
CA ALA A 143 20.24 -18.46 -15.66
C ALA A 143 19.40 -17.36 -14.98
N LEU A 144 20.05 -16.51 -14.20
CA LEU A 144 19.49 -15.29 -13.63
C LEU A 144 20.39 -14.12 -13.99
N ARG A 145 19.79 -12.94 -14.12
CA ARG A 145 20.49 -11.66 -14.13
C ARG A 145 19.84 -10.73 -13.12
N ILE A 146 20.61 -9.79 -12.58
CA ILE A 146 20.04 -8.72 -11.74
C ILE A 146 19.19 -7.82 -12.63
N SER A 147 17.96 -7.55 -12.19
CA SER A 147 17.07 -6.66 -12.91
C SER A 147 17.54 -5.22 -12.84
N THR A 148 17.51 -4.54 -13.98
CA THR A 148 17.70 -3.10 -14.11
C THR A 148 16.39 -2.33 -14.05
N ASP A 149 15.26 -3.04 -14.06
CA ASP A 149 13.95 -2.43 -14.08
C ASP A 149 13.61 -1.81 -12.74
N GLU A 150 12.78 -0.77 -12.79
CA GLU A 150 12.28 -0.13 -11.59
C GLU A 150 11.30 -1.06 -10.86
N TYR A 151 11.43 -1.10 -9.54
CA TYR A 151 10.51 -1.77 -8.64
C TYR A 151 10.22 -0.90 -7.41
N VAL A 152 9.04 -1.08 -6.87
CA VAL A 152 8.63 -0.59 -5.56
C VAL A 152 8.59 -1.76 -4.60
N PHE A 153 9.30 -1.63 -3.48
CA PHE A 153 9.28 -2.59 -2.38
C PHE A 153 8.40 -2.05 -1.25
N SER A 154 7.61 -2.93 -0.67
CA SER A 154 6.74 -2.61 0.47
C SER A 154 6.77 -3.72 1.51
N ALA A 155 6.68 -3.32 2.78
CA ALA A 155 6.48 -4.21 3.91
C ALA A 155 5.22 -3.81 4.67
N ARG A 156 4.48 -4.80 5.18
CA ARG A 156 3.26 -4.58 5.97
C ARG A 156 3.34 -5.30 7.30
N ASN A 157 3.10 -4.59 8.39
CA ASN A 157 2.90 -5.20 9.71
C ASN A 157 1.55 -5.94 9.71
N GLU A 158 1.53 -7.24 10.01
CA GLU A 158 0.28 -8.01 10.00
C GLU A 158 -0.62 -7.71 11.20
N LEU A 159 -0.07 -7.20 12.31
CA LEU A 159 -0.84 -6.80 13.50
C LEU A 159 -1.56 -5.46 13.26
N THR A 160 -0.81 -4.41 12.91
CA THR A 160 -1.38 -3.06 12.77
C THR A 160 -1.94 -2.79 11.38
N ARG A 161 -1.61 -3.63 10.38
CA ARG A 161 -1.87 -3.43 8.96
C ARG A 161 -1.20 -2.21 8.34
N ASP A 162 -0.30 -1.55 9.07
CA ASP A 162 0.50 -0.45 8.53
C ASP A 162 1.39 -0.94 7.39
N VAL A 163 1.35 -0.22 6.28
CA VAL A 163 2.18 -0.46 5.10
C VAL A 163 3.28 0.59 5.05
N LEU A 164 4.51 0.14 4.93
CA LEU A 164 5.69 0.96 4.63
C LEU A 164 6.12 0.67 3.20
N THR A 165 6.12 1.70 2.37
CA THR A 165 6.46 1.63 0.94
C THR A 165 7.65 2.54 0.64
N TRP A 166 8.77 1.98 0.18
CA TRP A 166 9.93 2.80 -0.18
C TRP A 166 9.75 3.45 -1.56
N LYS A 167 10.56 4.47 -1.84
CA LYS A 167 10.59 5.07 -3.20
C LYS A 167 10.99 4.03 -4.25
N PRO A 168 10.49 4.16 -5.49
CA PRO A 168 10.92 3.31 -6.60
C PRO A 168 12.44 3.23 -6.70
N SER A 169 12.94 2.03 -6.99
CA SER A 169 14.36 1.71 -6.96
C SER A 169 14.74 0.76 -8.10
N THR A 170 16.02 0.72 -8.44
CA THR A 170 16.59 -0.19 -9.46
C THR A 170 17.75 -0.98 -8.86
N GLY A 171 17.99 -2.20 -9.33
CA GLY A 171 19.09 -3.05 -8.85
C GLY A 171 19.03 -3.37 -7.35
N VAL A 172 20.15 -3.80 -6.79
CA VAL A 172 20.23 -4.26 -5.39
C VAL A 172 20.15 -3.09 -4.41
N ARG A 173 19.29 -3.21 -3.40
CA ARG A 173 19.04 -2.17 -2.39
C ARG A 173 18.94 -2.75 -0.98
N LYS A 174 19.42 -1.98 0.00
CA LYS A 174 19.14 -2.20 1.41
C LYS A 174 17.98 -1.31 1.85
N PHE A 175 17.00 -1.90 2.52
CA PHE A 175 15.88 -1.18 3.13
C PHE A 175 15.84 -1.47 4.63
N VAL A 176 15.49 -0.47 5.43
CA VAL A 176 15.49 -0.59 6.89
C VAL A 176 14.23 0.06 7.45
N ILE A 177 13.59 -0.61 8.41
CA ILE A 177 12.65 -0.01 9.35
C ILE A 177 13.40 0.15 10.67
N ASN A 178 13.76 1.39 11.03
CA ASN A 178 14.68 1.65 12.15
C ASN A 178 14.14 1.21 13.53
N ASP A 179 12.82 1.26 13.73
CA ASP A 179 12.17 0.74 14.93
C ASP A 179 11.04 -0.20 14.52
N ALA A 180 11.34 -1.49 14.60
CA ALA A 180 10.43 -2.57 14.29
C ALA A 180 9.97 -3.34 15.54
N THR A 181 10.16 -2.77 16.75
CA THR A 181 9.86 -3.45 18.03
C THR A 181 8.42 -3.96 18.12
N GLY A 182 7.47 -3.32 17.42
CA GLY A 182 6.05 -3.75 17.33
C GLY A 182 5.70 -4.62 16.12
N ILE A 183 6.68 -5.11 15.36
CA ILE A 183 6.48 -5.92 14.15
C ILE A 183 6.90 -7.36 14.44
N GLU A 184 5.97 -8.21 14.87
CA GLU A 184 6.24 -9.65 15.07
C GLU A 184 6.05 -10.46 13.78
N GLN A 185 5.06 -10.09 12.98
CA GLN A 185 4.74 -10.73 11.72
C GLN A 185 4.57 -9.67 10.65
N PHE A 186 5.10 -9.95 9.46
CA PHE A 186 5.01 -9.03 8.35
C PHE A 186 4.83 -9.75 7.02
N LYS A 187 4.32 -9.02 6.04
CA LYS A 187 4.31 -9.42 4.63
C LYS A 187 5.12 -8.44 3.81
N ILE A 188 5.64 -8.93 2.71
CA ILE A 188 6.31 -8.08 1.71
C ILE A 188 5.59 -8.14 0.39
N GLN A 189 5.82 -7.13 -0.43
CA GLN A 189 5.24 -6.96 -1.75
C GLN A 189 6.26 -6.32 -2.68
N PHE A 190 6.22 -6.77 -3.94
CA PHE A 190 6.89 -6.12 -5.05
C PHE A 190 5.85 -5.54 -6.00
N GLN A 191 6.19 -4.40 -6.58
CA GLN A 191 5.49 -3.85 -7.71
C GLN A 191 6.53 -3.49 -8.77
N SER A 192 6.45 -4.13 -9.93
CA SER A 192 7.22 -3.79 -11.12
C SER A 192 6.36 -2.95 -12.05
N ASN A 193 6.96 -2.39 -13.10
CA ASN A 193 6.25 -1.60 -14.11
C ASN A 193 5.27 -2.40 -14.97
N ASP A 194 5.25 -3.73 -14.84
CA ASP A 194 4.26 -4.58 -15.51
C ASP A 194 2.91 -4.52 -14.80
N ALA A 195 2.03 -3.64 -15.29
CA ALA A 195 0.67 -3.45 -14.80
C ALA A 195 -0.28 -4.61 -15.14
N SER A 196 0.15 -5.60 -15.93
CA SER A 196 -0.72 -6.71 -16.36
C SER A 196 -0.96 -7.74 -15.26
N ARG A 197 -0.15 -7.74 -14.20
CA ARG A 197 -0.22 -8.72 -13.10
C ARG A 197 -0.74 -8.08 -11.81
N ALA A 198 -1.63 -8.81 -11.13
CA ALA A 198 -2.18 -8.36 -9.86
C ALA A 198 -1.08 -8.24 -8.79
N ILE A 199 -0.89 -7.03 -8.28
CA ILE A 199 -0.01 -6.74 -7.15
C ILE A 199 -0.57 -7.46 -5.91
N LYS A 200 0.17 -8.42 -5.36
CA LYS A 200 -0.26 -9.26 -4.23
C LYS A 200 0.79 -9.26 -3.12
N TRP A 201 0.32 -9.35 -1.88
CA TRP A 201 1.18 -9.59 -0.73
C TRP A 201 1.63 -11.05 -0.71
N GLY A 202 2.89 -11.29 -0.32
CA GLY A 202 3.43 -12.63 -0.13
C GLY A 202 2.87 -13.33 1.11
N ALA A 203 3.40 -14.52 1.39
CA ALA A 203 3.16 -15.21 2.66
C ALA A 203 3.69 -14.39 3.87
N THR A 204 3.15 -14.70 5.04
CA THR A 204 3.55 -14.07 6.30
C THR A 204 4.92 -14.58 6.74
N PHE A 205 5.82 -13.65 7.08
CA PHE A 205 7.08 -13.91 7.73
C PHE A 205 6.96 -13.64 9.23
N THR A 206 7.62 -14.46 10.05
CA THR A 206 7.81 -14.17 11.48
C THR A 206 9.14 -13.46 11.65
N ARG A 207 9.14 -12.32 12.34
CA ARG A 207 10.35 -11.57 12.60
C ARG A 207 11.25 -12.31 13.58
N GLN A 208 12.45 -12.58 13.16
CA GLN A 208 13.60 -12.93 13.98
C GLN A 208 14.45 -11.66 14.19
N GLU A 209 14.60 -11.25 15.45
CA GLU A 209 15.44 -10.10 15.80
C GLU A 209 16.90 -10.37 15.46
N GLY A 210 17.60 -9.35 14.96
CA GLY A 210 19.00 -9.47 14.59
C GLY A 210 19.24 -10.09 13.21
N ASN A 211 18.19 -10.46 12.47
CA ASN A 211 18.33 -11.07 11.14
C ASN A 211 18.04 -10.07 10.02
N CYS A 212 18.82 -10.15 8.94
CA CYS A 212 18.49 -9.52 7.68
C CYS A 212 17.63 -10.47 6.83
N TYR A 213 16.61 -9.93 6.19
CA TYR A 213 15.77 -10.66 5.25
C TYR A 213 16.32 -10.46 3.85
N TRP A 214 16.92 -11.51 3.31
CA TRP A 214 17.40 -11.53 1.94
C TRP A 214 16.21 -11.81 1.01
N VAL A 215 15.82 -10.79 0.25
CA VAL A 215 14.66 -10.82 -0.62
C VAL A 215 15.15 -10.96 -2.05
N ASN A 216 15.43 -12.20 -2.45
CA ASN A 216 15.91 -12.54 -3.79
C ASN A 216 14.70 -12.81 -4.68
N ALA A 217 14.28 -11.80 -5.44
CA ALA A 217 12.98 -11.80 -6.10
C ALA A 217 13.15 -11.89 -7.62
N ILE A 218 12.77 -13.02 -8.22
CA ILE A 218 12.66 -13.12 -9.69
C ILE A 218 11.37 -12.43 -10.10
N LEU A 219 11.52 -11.26 -10.69
CA LEU A 219 10.44 -10.43 -11.22
C LEU A 219 9.93 -11.07 -12.50
N ARG A 220 8.62 -11.24 -12.59
CA ARG A 220 7.95 -11.80 -13.76
C ARG A 220 7.65 -10.65 -14.73
N HIS A 221 8.00 -10.86 -16.00
CA HIS A 221 7.62 -10.02 -17.14
C HIS A 221 6.45 -10.63 -17.93
#